data_AF-A0A1L0BD08-F1
#
_entry.id   AF-A0A1L0BD08-F1
#
_cell.length_a   1.000
_cell.length_b   1.000
_cell.length_c   1.000
_cell.angle_alpha   90.00
_cell.angle_beta   90.00
_cell.angle_gamma   90.00
#
_symmetry.space_group_name_H-M   'P 1'
#
loop_
_entity.id
_entity.type
_entity.pdbx_description
1 polymer ?
#
loop_
_entity_poly.entity_id
_entity_poly.type
_entity_poly.pdbx_seq_one_letter_code
_entity_poly.pdbx_strand_id
1 'polypeptide(L)'
;MGDLFPFDPYLDVFFLFHPGFKTADEIHWQKSLKGLLESKCAVFVTGYHEKDAARELEWLKTNELNDEMDILMNQTKNIFGSTKLDLVDSNPTETFQANNEIFAFRGKRYHAIRK
;
A
#
# COMPACT_ATOMS: atom_id res chain seq x y z
N MET A 1 5.38 21.30 -9.85
CA MET A 1 5.15 20.36 -10.96
C MET A 1 6.15 19.25 -10.71
N GLY A 2 5.70 18.13 -10.12
CA GLY A 2 6.58 17.20 -9.42
C GLY A 2 7.29 16.25 -10.37
N ASP A 3 8.61 16.33 -10.40
CA ASP A 3 9.58 15.59 -11.20
C ASP A 3 9.65 14.11 -10.84
N LEU A 4 8.69 13.33 -11.34
CA LEU A 4 8.88 11.89 -11.50
C LEU A 4 9.15 11.65 -12.99
N PHE A 5 10.32 12.12 -13.44
CA PHE A 5 10.89 11.75 -14.75
C PHE A 5 10.89 10.21 -14.87
N PRO A 6 10.56 9.67 -16.05
CA PRO A 6 9.53 8.66 -16.17
C PRO A 6 9.93 7.37 -15.46
N PHE A 7 9.19 7.03 -14.41
CA PHE A 7 9.26 5.68 -13.86
C PHE A 7 8.92 4.66 -14.95
N ASP A 8 9.70 3.60 -15.01
CA ASP A 8 9.44 2.47 -15.88
C ASP A 8 8.69 1.39 -15.09
N PRO A 9 7.40 1.12 -15.43
CA PRO A 9 6.60 0.10 -14.77
C PRO A 9 7.17 -1.32 -14.79
N TYR A 10 8.18 -1.57 -15.64
CA TYR A 10 8.84 -2.86 -15.77
C TYR A 10 10.14 -2.96 -14.97
N LEU A 11 10.74 -1.84 -14.58
CA LEU A 11 12.02 -1.80 -13.88
C LEU A 11 11.91 -1.20 -12.47
N ASP A 12 10.88 -0.40 -12.21
CA ASP A 12 10.69 0.33 -10.97
C ASP A 12 9.54 -0.24 -10.14
N VAL A 13 9.71 -0.16 -8.82
CA VAL A 13 8.70 -0.55 -7.82
C VAL A 13 8.71 0.42 -6.65
N PHE A 14 7.55 0.63 -6.05
CA PHE A 14 7.40 1.37 -4.81
C PHE A 14 7.17 0.41 -3.64
N PHE A 15 7.83 0.69 -2.52
CA PHE A 15 7.57 0.02 -1.25
C PHE A 15 7.05 1.04 -0.25
N LEU A 16 5.84 0.80 0.23
CA LEU A 16 5.18 1.56 1.27
C LEU A 16 5.22 0.73 2.55
N PHE A 17 6.19 1.05 3.41
CA PHE A 17 6.31 0.43 4.70
C PHE A 17 5.26 1.04 5.64
N HIS A 18 4.22 0.26 5.99
CA HIS A 18 3.19 0.60 6.97
C HIS A 18 2.66 2.05 6.82
N PRO A 19 2.11 2.39 5.63
CA PRO A 19 1.85 3.79 5.26
C PRO A 19 0.79 4.49 6.10
N GLY A 20 -0.12 3.76 6.75
CA GLY A 20 -1.15 4.36 7.58
C GLY A 20 -2.09 5.26 6.76
N PHE A 21 -2.70 4.76 5.68
CA PHE A 21 -3.46 5.61 4.74
C PHE A 21 -4.59 6.40 5.42
N LYS A 22 -5.19 5.83 6.47
CA LYS A 22 -6.31 6.41 7.23
C LYS A 22 -5.87 7.13 8.52
N THR A 23 -4.58 7.43 8.66
CA THR A 23 -4.04 8.14 9.83
C THR A 23 -4.06 9.66 9.61
N ALA A 24 -3.35 10.43 10.44
CA ALA A 24 -3.30 11.89 10.35
C ALA A 24 -2.85 12.40 8.97
N ASP A 25 -2.11 11.58 8.21
CA ASP A 25 -1.57 11.93 6.89
C ASP A 25 -2.50 11.58 5.71
N GLU A 26 -3.77 11.23 5.96
CA GLU A 26 -4.73 10.82 4.91
C GLU A 26 -4.83 11.83 3.74
N ILE A 27 -4.81 13.14 4.04
CA ILE A 27 -4.85 14.21 3.03
C ILE A 27 -3.66 14.11 2.07
N HIS A 28 -2.49 13.74 2.56
CA HIS A 28 -1.30 13.59 1.73
C HIS A 28 -1.38 12.33 0.88
N TRP A 29 -1.98 11.26 1.41
CA TRP A 29 -2.13 9.98 0.71
C TRP A 29 -3.05 10.05 -0.50
N GLN A 30 -4.13 10.84 -0.46
CA GLN A 30 -4.98 11.03 -1.64
C GLN A 30 -4.21 11.57 -2.85
N LYS A 31 -3.35 12.58 -2.62
CA LYS A 31 -2.52 13.15 -3.67
C LYS A 31 -1.42 12.18 -4.14
N SER A 32 -0.77 11.49 -3.20
CA SER A 32 0.29 10.54 -3.50
C SER A 32 -0.22 9.31 -4.26
N LEU A 33 -1.40 8.80 -3.90
CA LEU A 33 -2.03 7.66 -4.57
C LEU A 33 -2.21 7.93 -6.06
N LYS A 34 -2.69 9.13 -6.44
CA LYS A 34 -2.81 9.52 -7.84
C LYS A 34 -1.48 9.39 -8.59
N GLY A 35 -0.39 9.93 -8.04
CA GLY A 35 0.94 9.83 -8.65
C GLY A 35 1.43 8.37 -8.77
N LEU A 36 1.17 7.54 -7.76
CA LEU A 36 1.49 6.11 -7.80
C LEU A 36 0.71 5.38 -8.91
N LEU A 37 -0.58 5.66 -9.08
CA LEU A 37 -1.38 5.06 -10.14
C LEU A 37 -1.01 5.59 -11.53
N GLU A 38 -0.60 6.86 -11.65
CA GLU A 38 -0.07 7.44 -12.89
C GLU A 38 1.26 6.79 -13.30
N SER A 39 2.12 6.44 -12.33
CA SER A 39 3.40 5.77 -12.59
C SER A 39 3.26 4.38 -13.20
N LYS A 40 2.11 3.71 -13.02
CA LYS A 40 1.84 2.31 -13.40
C LYS A 40 2.80 1.26 -12.81
N CYS A 41 3.73 1.66 -11.95
CA CYS A 41 4.65 0.77 -11.26
C CYS A 41 3.91 -0.09 -10.23
N ALA A 42 4.49 -1.23 -9.88
CA ALA A 42 3.98 -2.02 -8.78
C ALA A 42 4.23 -1.30 -7.45
N VAL A 43 3.21 -1.25 -6.61
CA VAL A 43 3.26 -0.67 -5.27
C VAL A 43 3.02 -1.79 -4.26
N PHE A 44 4.04 -2.10 -3.48
CA PHE A 44 3.96 -3.04 -2.38
C PHE A 44 3.66 -2.29 -1.09
N VAL A 45 2.72 -2.81 -0.31
CA VAL A 45 2.34 -2.26 0.98
C VAL A 45 2.57 -3.32 2.04
N THR A 46 3.27 -2.94 3.10
CA THR A 46 3.58 -3.86 4.21
C THR A 46 2.87 -3.42 5.49
N GLY A 47 2.45 -4.36 6.34
CA GLY A 47 1.77 -4.07 7.60
C GLY A 47 2.39 -4.75 8.82
N TYR A 48 1.99 -4.30 10.01
CA TYR A 48 2.38 -4.90 11.29
C TYR A 48 1.55 -6.14 11.62
N HIS A 49 0.22 -6.01 11.46
CA HIS A 49 -0.75 -7.05 11.71
C HIS A 49 -1.63 -7.29 10.48
N GLU A 50 -2.24 -8.47 10.43
CA GLU A 50 -3.24 -8.83 9.42
C GLU A 50 -4.38 -7.79 9.36
N LYS A 51 -4.85 -7.35 10.53
CA LYS A 51 -5.92 -6.35 10.64
C LYS A 51 -5.50 -4.98 10.10
N ASP A 52 -4.25 -4.59 10.27
CA ASP A 52 -3.76 -3.30 9.79
C ASP A 52 -3.66 -3.30 8.27
N ALA A 53 -3.01 -4.33 7.71
CA ALA A 53 -2.92 -4.50 6.26
C ALA A 53 -4.32 -4.62 5.61
N ALA A 54 -5.27 -5.27 6.27
CA ALA A 54 -6.64 -5.35 5.79
C ALA A 54 -7.33 -3.98 5.76
N ARG A 55 -7.11 -3.13 6.77
CA ARG A 55 -7.62 -1.75 6.79
C ARG A 55 -7.03 -0.89 5.68
N GLU A 56 -5.73 -1.04 5.39
CA GLU A 56 -5.08 -0.34 4.26
C GLU A 56 -5.69 -0.78 2.92
N LEU A 57 -5.90 -2.09 2.74
CA LEU A 57 -6.51 -2.65 1.53
C LEU A 57 -7.98 -2.21 1.39
N GLU A 58 -8.73 -2.16 2.50
CA GLU A 58 -10.10 -1.65 2.52
C GLU A 58 -10.13 -0.17 2.13
N TRP A 59 -9.23 0.65 2.67
CA TRP A 59 -9.12 2.07 2.31
C TRP A 59 -8.94 2.22 0.79
N LEU A 60 -8.03 1.45 0.17
CA LEU A 60 -7.83 1.46 -1.28
C LEU A 60 -9.09 1.04 -2.06
N LYS A 61 -9.83 0.03 -1.59
CA LYS A 61 -11.07 -0.44 -2.24
C LYS A 61 -12.23 0.56 -2.10
N THR A 62 -12.27 1.32 -1.02
CA THR A 62 -13.30 2.35 -0.79
C THR A 62 -12.94 3.71 -1.40
N ASN A 63 -11.69 3.88 -1.83
CA ASN A 63 -11.20 5.12 -2.43
C ASN A 63 -11.85 5.37 -3.81
N GLU A 64 -12.03 6.65 -4.16
CA GLU A 64 -12.58 7.07 -5.45
C GLU A 64 -11.76 6.57 -6.66
N LEU A 65 -10.46 6.30 -6.47
CA LEU A 65 -9.55 5.81 -7.51
C LEU A 65 -9.50 4.27 -7.60
N ASN A 66 -10.37 3.54 -6.89
CA ASN A 66 -10.43 2.07 -6.94
C ASN A 66 -10.61 1.56 -8.39
N ASP A 67 -11.44 2.23 -9.19
CA ASP A 67 -11.67 1.84 -10.58
C ASP A 67 -10.43 2.03 -11.48
N GLU A 68 -9.42 2.76 -11.04
CA GLU A 68 -8.18 3.01 -11.77
C GLU A 68 -7.02 2.08 -11.34
N MET A 69 -7.23 1.21 -10.35
CA MET A 69 -6.21 0.30 -9.83
C MET A 69 -6.52 -1.17 -10.10
N ASP A 70 -5.46 -1.97 -10.18
CA ASP A 70 -5.50 -3.42 -10.19
C ASP A 70 -4.78 -3.95 -8.93
N ILE A 71 -5.39 -4.93 -8.24
CA ILE A 71 -4.69 -5.70 -7.21
C ILE A 71 -3.76 -6.70 -7.91
N LEU A 72 -2.47 -6.59 -7.63
CA LEU A 72 -1.44 -7.50 -8.17
C LEU A 72 -1.25 -8.72 -7.30
N MET A 73 -1.35 -8.53 -5.98
CA MET A 73 -1.16 -9.56 -4.97
C MET A 73 -2.14 -9.32 -3.84
N ASN A 74 -2.98 -10.32 -3.55
CA ASN A 74 -3.84 -10.30 -2.38
C ASN A 74 -2.99 -10.27 -1.10
N GLN A 75 -3.57 -9.76 -0.03
CA GLN A 75 -2.92 -9.78 1.28
C GLN A 75 -2.49 -11.19 1.66
N THR A 76 -1.24 -11.30 2.11
CA THR A 76 -0.65 -12.54 2.60
C THR A 76 0.46 -12.24 3.59
N LYS A 77 0.86 -13.27 4.35
CA LYS A 77 2.00 -13.17 5.24
C LYS A 77 3.28 -12.97 4.44
N ASN A 78 4.10 -12.01 4.84
CA ASN A 78 5.36 -11.73 4.17
C ASN A 78 6.40 -12.81 4.53
N ILE A 79 6.87 -13.52 3.52
CA ILE A 79 7.92 -14.54 3.67
C ILE A 79 9.27 -13.94 4.12
N PHE A 80 9.48 -12.65 3.88
CA PHE A 80 10.63 -11.86 4.33
C PHE A 80 10.28 -10.95 5.51
N GLY A 81 9.21 -11.26 6.23
CA GLY A 81 8.76 -10.46 7.37
C GLY A 81 9.73 -10.49 8.55
N SER A 82 9.61 -9.50 9.43
CA SER A 82 10.45 -9.44 10.63
C SER A 82 10.21 -10.65 11.53
N THR A 83 11.29 -11.24 12.02
CA THR A 83 11.25 -12.24 13.10
C THR A 83 11.21 -11.60 14.48
N LYS A 84 11.66 -10.34 14.60
CA LYS A 84 11.67 -9.60 15.86
C LYS A 84 10.25 -9.19 16.24
N LEU A 85 9.89 -9.46 17.49
CA LEU A 85 8.69 -8.94 18.14
C LEU A 85 9.03 -7.63 18.84
N ASP A 86 8.26 -6.59 18.55
CA ASP A 86 8.29 -5.30 19.22
C ASP A 86 7.03 -5.11 20.06
N LEU A 87 7.05 -4.17 21.00
CA LEU A 87 5.93 -3.87 21.90
C LEU A 87 5.22 -2.59 21.47
N VAL A 88 3.90 -2.58 21.58
CA VAL A 88 3.10 -1.37 21.34
C VAL A 88 3.29 -0.42 22.53
N ASP A 89 3.81 0.78 22.29
CA ASP A 89 4.13 1.75 23.35
C ASP A 89 2.91 2.12 24.22
N SER A 90 1.72 2.19 23.63
CA SER A 90 0.47 2.51 24.33
C SER A 90 -0.13 1.31 25.08
N ASN A 91 0.23 0.08 24.71
CA ASN A 91 -0.22 -1.14 25.37
C ASN A 91 0.91 -2.21 25.36
N PRO A 92 1.77 -2.24 26.38
CA PRO A 92 2.92 -3.17 26.43
C PRO A 92 2.55 -4.66 26.52
N THR A 93 1.25 -5.00 26.63
CA THR A 93 0.79 -6.40 26.56
C THR A 93 0.59 -6.87 25.11
N GLU A 94 0.59 -5.95 24.15
CA GLU A 94 0.48 -6.23 22.73
C GLU A 94 1.86 -6.17 22.06
N THR A 95 2.15 -7.19 21.26
CA THR A 95 3.36 -7.27 20.45
C THR A 95 3.03 -7.16 18.97
N PHE A 96 3.91 -6.56 18.19
CA PHE A 96 3.79 -6.51 16.73
C PHE A 96 5.10 -6.91 16.03
N GLN A 97 5.01 -7.23 14.74
CA GLN A 97 6.16 -7.52 13.90
C GLN A 97 6.15 -6.56 12.70
N ALA A 98 7.18 -5.74 12.59
CA ALA A 98 7.35 -4.89 11.40
C ALA A 98 7.38 -5.75 10.12
N ASN A 99 6.74 -5.28 9.05
CA ASN A 99 6.77 -5.96 7.75
C ASN A 99 6.23 -7.41 7.76
N ASN A 100 5.30 -7.75 8.66
CA ASN A 100 4.77 -9.11 8.77
C ASN A 100 3.75 -9.47 7.67
N GLU A 101 2.98 -8.50 7.21
CA GLU A 101 1.98 -8.69 6.15
C GLU A 101 2.36 -7.91 4.90
N ILE A 102 1.94 -8.39 3.73
CA ILE A 102 2.19 -7.71 2.45
C ILE A 102 1.02 -7.90 1.48
N PHE A 103 0.74 -6.86 0.71
CA PHE A 103 -0.09 -6.92 -0.50
C PHE A 103 0.47 -5.98 -1.57
N ALA A 104 -0.04 -6.05 -2.80
CA ALA A 104 0.42 -5.17 -3.86
C ALA A 104 -0.70 -4.73 -4.81
N PHE A 105 -0.58 -3.51 -5.31
CA PHE A 105 -1.48 -2.91 -6.29
C PHE A 105 -0.69 -2.12 -7.34
N ARG A 106 -1.36 -1.71 -8.41
CA ARG A 106 -0.82 -0.76 -9.40
C ARG A 106 -1.95 0.00 -10.10
N GLY A 107 -1.60 1.05 -10.84
CA GLY A 107 -2.53 1.66 -11.80
C GLY A 107 -2.77 0.79 -13.04
N LYS A 108 -4.01 0.82 -13.55
CA LYS A 108 -4.42 0.12 -14.79
C LYS A 108 -3.64 0.64 -16.00
N ARG A 109 -3.28 -0.28 -16.91
CA ARG A 109 -2.60 0.02 -18.19
C ARG A 109 -3.54 0.03 -19.40
N TYR A 110 -4.81 -0.27 -19.19
CA TYR A 110 -5.87 -0.27 -20.20
C TYR A 110 -6.98 0.69 -19.76
N HIS A 111 -7.78 1.16 -20.71
CA HIS A 111 -8.86 2.07 -20.40
C HIS A 111 -9.93 1.36 -19.56
N ALA A 112 -10.31 1.95 -18.43
CA ALA A 112 -11.40 1.43 -17.62
C ALA A 112 -12.72 1.68 -18.36
N ILE A 113 -13.36 0.62 -18.84
CA ILE A 113 -14.71 0.71 -19.40
C ILE A 113 -15.68 0.67 -18.22
N ARG A 114 -16.38 1.78 -17.95
CA ARG A 114 -17.48 1.80 -16.99
C ARG A 114 -18.58 0.88 -17.50
N LYS A 115 -18.98 -0.11 -16.70
CA LYS A 115 -20.19 -0.91 -16.94
C LYS A 115 -21.42 -0.14 -16.52
#